data_AF-A0A534HA35-F1
#
_entry.id   AF-A0A534HA35-F1
#
_cell.length_a   1.000
_cell.length_b   1.000
_cell.length_c   1.000
_cell.angle_alpha   90.00
_cell.angle_beta   90.00
_cell.angle_gamma   90.00
#
_symmetry.space_group_name_H-M   'P 1'
#
loop_
_entity.id
_entity.type
_entity.pdbx_description
1 polymer ?
#
loop_
_entity_poly.entity_id
_entity_poly.type
_entity_poly.pdbx_seq_one_letter_code
_entity_poly.pdbx_strand_id
1 'polypeptide(L)'
;LQRFGLPQPPVQVPAMLLGAVEVTPLEAAQLFNGLASGGFHNPLRAVRAVISADGKPLKAFPLEVSQVASPEAVYPLDRMLVEVMERGTGRGARAVLPAGLTVAGKSGTSSDFRDSWFAGFSGSHLAVVWVGYDSDQPTGFTGSAGALPVWAHIMAGLNTSSWEAPMPEGLAEMHIEFPTGLRVAPGCSDDMVAVVVPGDASIPAKPGCSFPDNGSPVTTILNRAEQWLRGLAH
;
A
#
# COMPACT_ATOMS: atom_id res chain seq x y z
N LEU A 1 -2.91 -10.33 -12.00
CA LEU A 1 -3.92 -11.14 -11.30
C LEU A 1 -3.53 -12.62 -11.24
N GLN A 2 -3.46 -13.35 -12.36
CA GLN A 2 -3.01 -14.76 -12.33
C GLN A 2 -1.61 -14.95 -11.73
N ARG A 3 -0.64 -14.10 -12.11
CA ARG A 3 0.70 -14.11 -11.49
C ARG A 3 0.66 -13.89 -9.97
N PHE A 4 -0.33 -13.18 -9.47
CA PHE A 4 -0.51 -12.95 -8.03
C PHE A 4 -1.22 -14.11 -7.32
N GLY A 5 -1.74 -15.11 -8.05
CA GLY A 5 -2.30 -16.34 -7.49
C GLY A 5 -3.79 -16.56 -7.73
N LEU A 6 -4.45 -15.77 -8.59
CA LEU A 6 -5.83 -16.08 -9.00
C LEU A 6 -5.87 -17.33 -9.89
N PRO A 7 -6.70 -18.34 -9.57
CA PRO A 7 -6.70 -19.61 -10.30
C PRO A 7 -7.27 -19.46 -11.71
N GLN A 8 -8.25 -18.59 -11.90
CA GLN A 8 -8.86 -18.31 -13.19
C GLN A 8 -8.69 -16.83 -13.56
N PRO A 9 -8.48 -16.51 -14.85
CA PRO A 9 -8.48 -15.13 -15.28
C PRO A 9 -9.90 -14.55 -15.18
N PRO A 10 -10.07 -13.31 -14.70
CA PRO A 10 -11.37 -12.66 -14.75
C PRO A 10 -11.79 -12.38 -16.19
N VAL A 11 -13.10 -12.22 -16.39
CA VAL A 11 -13.66 -11.79 -17.66
C VAL A 11 -13.15 -10.38 -17.98
N GLN A 12 -12.56 -10.21 -19.15
CA GLN A 12 -11.95 -8.94 -19.58
C GLN A 12 -13.02 -8.00 -20.14
N VAL A 13 -13.70 -7.30 -19.24
CA VAL A 13 -14.66 -6.23 -19.54
C VAL A 13 -14.28 -4.96 -18.81
N PRO A 14 -14.71 -3.76 -19.26
CA PRO A 14 -14.37 -2.50 -18.58
C PRO A 14 -14.77 -2.48 -17.10
N ALA A 15 -15.90 -3.11 -16.76
CA ALA A 15 -16.40 -3.24 -15.38
C ALA A 15 -15.43 -4.00 -14.46
N MET A 16 -14.50 -4.79 -14.99
CA MET A 16 -13.47 -5.49 -14.21
C MET A 16 -12.62 -4.51 -13.38
N LEU A 17 -12.32 -3.33 -13.93
CA LEU A 17 -11.55 -2.29 -13.23
C LEU A 17 -12.30 -1.69 -12.03
N LEU A 18 -13.62 -1.86 -11.99
CA LEU A 18 -14.49 -1.46 -10.88
C LEU A 18 -14.73 -2.60 -9.88
N GLY A 19 -14.11 -3.77 -10.09
CA GLY A 19 -14.28 -4.92 -9.21
C GLY A 19 -15.43 -5.86 -9.59
N ALA A 20 -15.88 -5.86 -10.86
CA ALA A 20 -16.79 -6.89 -11.38
C ALA A 20 -16.06 -8.24 -11.57
N VAL A 21 -15.51 -8.76 -10.46
CA VAL A 21 -14.72 -9.97 -10.37
C VAL A 21 -15.10 -10.67 -9.07
N GLU A 22 -15.60 -11.89 -9.19
CA GLU A 22 -15.92 -12.72 -8.04
C GLU A 22 -14.64 -13.39 -7.52
N VAL A 23 -14.34 -13.18 -6.24
CA VAL A 23 -13.22 -13.82 -5.55
C VAL A 23 -13.65 -14.23 -4.16
N THR A 24 -13.10 -15.35 -3.70
CA THR A 24 -13.18 -15.76 -2.30
C THR A 24 -12.28 -14.86 -1.43
N PRO A 25 -12.55 -14.75 -0.12
CA PRO A 25 -11.65 -14.05 0.80
C PRO A 25 -10.21 -14.57 0.78
N LEU A 26 -10.02 -15.88 0.55
CA LEU A 26 -8.70 -16.50 0.47
C LEU A 26 -7.95 -16.08 -0.80
N GLU A 27 -8.63 -15.98 -1.94
CA GLU A 27 -8.05 -15.47 -3.18
C GLU A 27 -7.71 -13.97 -3.08
N ALA A 28 -8.58 -13.17 -2.46
CA ALA A 28 -8.28 -11.77 -2.17
C ALA A 28 -7.05 -11.64 -1.25
N ALA A 29 -6.95 -12.49 -0.22
CA ALA A 29 -5.78 -12.52 0.65
C ALA A 29 -4.51 -12.90 -0.11
N GLN A 30 -4.58 -13.86 -1.04
CA GLN A 30 -3.47 -14.26 -1.88
C GLN A 30 -3.00 -13.11 -2.80
N LEU A 31 -3.93 -12.33 -3.36
CA LEU A 31 -3.62 -11.16 -4.17
C LEU A 31 -2.91 -10.07 -3.34
N PHE A 32 -3.49 -9.70 -2.20
CA PHE A 32 -2.90 -8.68 -1.32
C PHE A 32 -1.59 -9.14 -0.70
N ASN A 33 -1.37 -10.45 -0.50
CA ASN A 33 -0.10 -10.98 -0.02
C ASN A 33 1.05 -10.64 -0.98
N GLY A 34 0.79 -10.64 -2.29
CA GLY A 34 1.79 -10.21 -3.26
C GLY A 34 2.16 -8.74 -3.15
N LEU A 35 1.22 -7.87 -2.76
CA LEU A 35 1.48 -6.46 -2.49
C LEU A 35 2.25 -6.30 -1.18
N ALA A 36 1.73 -6.86 -0.08
CA ALA A 36 2.34 -6.83 1.24
C ALA A 36 3.77 -7.40 1.26
N SER A 37 4.09 -8.33 0.34
CA SER A 37 5.41 -8.92 0.18
C SER A 37 6.29 -8.17 -0.84
N GLY A 38 5.96 -6.93 -1.24
CA GLY A 38 6.79 -6.12 -2.14
C GLY A 38 6.84 -6.63 -3.59
N GLY A 39 5.80 -7.30 -4.07
CA GLY A 39 5.71 -7.84 -5.43
C GLY A 39 6.10 -9.31 -5.57
N PHE A 40 6.35 -10.00 -4.46
CA PHE A 40 6.63 -11.44 -4.45
C PHE A 40 5.37 -12.26 -4.21
N HIS A 41 5.12 -13.23 -5.08
CA HIS A 41 4.10 -14.24 -4.86
C HIS A 41 4.66 -15.38 -4.02
N ASN A 42 3.95 -15.68 -2.93
CA ASN A 42 4.12 -16.88 -2.11
C ASN A 42 2.73 -17.50 -1.91
N PRO A 43 2.51 -18.76 -2.33
CA PRO A 43 1.24 -19.44 -2.13
C PRO A 43 0.86 -19.51 -0.64
N LEU A 44 -0.36 -19.13 -0.30
CA LEU A 44 -0.90 -19.26 1.05
C LEU A 44 -0.99 -20.74 1.46
N ARG A 45 -0.59 -21.05 2.69
CA ARG A 45 -0.56 -22.42 3.22
C ARG A 45 -0.99 -22.43 4.69
N ALA A 46 -1.81 -23.41 5.05
CA ALA A 46 -2.16 -23.69 6.44
C ALA A 46 -1.23 -24.74 7.08
N VAL A 47 -0.68 -25.65 6.28
CA VAL A 47 0.17 -26.77 6.74
C VAL A 47 1.62 -26.51 6.37
N ARG A 48 2.50 -26.39 7.37
CA ARG A 48 3.94 -26.17 7.18
C ARG A 48 4.70 -27.47 6.94
N ALA A 49 4.41 -28.49 7.74
CA ALA A 49 4.99 -29.82 7.62
C ALA A 49 4.06 -30.87 8.23
N VAL A 50 4.22 -32.11 7.79
CA VAL A 50 3.64 -33.30 8.40
C VAL A 50 4.78 -34.11 8.99
N ILE A 51 4.71 -34.43 10.29
CA ILE A 51 5.76 -35.12 11.05
C ILE A 51 5.18 -36.43 11.58
N SER A 52 5.96 -37.51 11.54
CA SER A 52 5.59 -38.79 12.14
C SER A 52 5.62 -38.72 13.67
N ALA A 53 5.03 -39.72 14.34
CA ALA A 53 5.10 -39.84 15.80
C ALA A 53 6.56 -39.90 16.32
N ASP A 54 7.48 -40.47 15.53
CA ASP A 54 8.91 -40.57 15.86
C ASP A 54 9.71 -39.29 15.54
N GLY A 55 9.04 -38.18 15.19
CA GLY A 55 9.68 -36.89 14.90
C GLY A 55 10.31 -36.77 13.51
N LYS A 56 10.06 -37.73 12.59
CA LYS A 56 10.60 -37.66 11.22
C LYS A 56 9.66 -36.87 10.30
N PRO A 57 10.15 -35.92 9.50
CA PRO A 57 9.31 -35.20 8.54
C PRO A 57 8.82 -36.17 7.45
N LEU A 58 7.51 -36.36 7.37
CA LEU A 58 6.85 -37.15 6.32
C LEU A 58 6.64 -36.31 5.05
N LYS A 59 6.35 -35.02 5.23
CA LYS A 59 6.22 -34.06 4.13
C LYS A 59 6.57 -32.67 4.62
N ALA A 60 7.61 -32.07 4.06
CA ALA A 60 7.92 -30.66 4.23
C ALA A 60 7.63 -29.95 2.90
N PHE A 61 6.96 -28.82 2.95
CA PHE A 61 6.66 -28.04 1.75
C PHE A 61 7.74 -26.98 1.57
N PRO A 62 8.49 -26.97 0.45
CA PRO A 62 9.49 -25.94 0.20
C PRO A 62 8.83 -24.57 0.07
N LEU A 63 9.57 -23.53 0.41
CA LEU A 63 9.14 -22.16 0.19
C LEU A 63 9.24 -21.86 -1.31
N GLU A 64 8.10 -21.59 -1.94
CA GLU A 64 8.01 -21.19 -3.34
C GLU A 64 7.80 -19.68 -3.38
N VAL A 65 8.85 -18.92 -3.70
CA VAL A 65 8.79 -17.47 -3.84
C VAL A 65 9.13 -17.11 -5.27
N SER A 66 8.27 -16.33 -5.91
CA SER A 66 8.53 -15.80 -7.25
C SER A 66 8.23 -14.29 -7.29
N GLN A 67 9.09 -13.53 -7.95
CA GLN A 67 8.85 -12.11 -8.17
C GLN A 67 7.84 -11.95 -9.31
N VAL A 68 6.69 -11.35 -9.02
CA VAL A 68 5.56 -11.25 -9.97
C VAL A 68 5.22 -9.82 -10.37
N ALA A 69 5.70 -8.85 -9.59
CA ALA A 69 5.72 -7.43 -9.89
C ALA A 69 7.05 -6.82 -9.43
N SER A 70 7.45 -5.71 -10.06
CA SER A 70 8.68 -5.01 -9.68
C SER A 70 8.44 -4.17 -8.43
N PRO A 71 9.43 -4.05 -7.52
CA PRO A 71 9.34 -3.20 -6.34
C PRO A 71 9.04 -1.74 -6.70
N GLU A 72 9.55 -1.25 -7.82
CA GLU A 72 9.33 0.11 -8.32
C GLU A 72 7.87 0.39 -8.67
N ALA A 73 7.09 -0.66 -9.00
CA ALA A 73 5.66 -0.57 -9.25
C ALA A 73 4.83 -0.78 -7.97
N VAL A 74 5.24 -1.72 -7.11
CA VAL A 74 4.48 -2.07 -5.89
C VAL A 74 4.65 -1.02 -4.80
N TYR A 75 5.86 -0.47 -4.63
CA TYR A 75 6.13 0.48 -3.56
C TYR A 75 5.26 1.75 -3.64
N PRO A 76 5.13 2.43 -4.79
CA PRO A 76 4.20 3.56 -4.92
C PRO A 76 2.74 3.15 -4.67
N LEU A 77 2.33 1.96 -5.13
CA LEU A 77 0.98 1.46 -4.91
C LEU A 77 0.69 1.23 -3.42
N ASP A 78 1.61 0.62 -2.69
CA ASP A 78 1.47 0.42 -1.25
C ASP A 78 1.45 1.76 -0.50
N ARG A 79 2.26 2.74 -0.90
CA ARG A 79 2.19 4.12 -0.38
C ARG A 79 0.83 4.76 -0.64
N MET A 80 0.24 4.55 -1.81
CA MET A 80 -1.14 5.00 -2.08
C MET A 80 -2.16 4.29 -1.20
N LEU A 81 -1.98 3.00 -0.91
CA LEU A 81 -2.83 2.26 0.02
C LEU A 81 -2.67 2.73 1.48
N VAL A 82 -1.50 3.23 1.86
CA VAL A 82 -1.32 3.95 3.14
C VAL A 82 -2.15 5.24 3.12
N GLU A 83 -2.13 6.03 2.04
CA GLU A 83 -2.96 7.25 1.96
C GLU A 83 -4.48 6.97 2.02
N VAL A 84 -4.94 5.78 1.58
CA VAL A 84 -6.32 5.34 1.81
C VAL A 84 -6.64 5.24 3.31
N MET A 85 -5.68 4.78 4.11
CA MET A 85 -5.79 4.67 5.57
C MET A 85 -5.61 6.02 6.27
N GLU A 86 -4.79 6.91 5.71
CA GLU A 86 -4.46 8.17 6.35
C GLU A 86 -5.50 9.26 6.05
N ARG A 87 -6.02 9.30 4.82
CA ARG A 87 -6.89 10.38 4.31
C ARG A 87 -8.15 9.87 3.62
N GLY A 88 -8.11 8.66 3.09
CA GLY A 88 -9.18 8.09 2.28
C GLY A 88 -10.26 7.33 3.06
N THR A 89 -10.83 6.33 2.41
CA THR A 89 -11.97 5.54 2.91
C THR A 89 -11.62 4.63 4.10
N GLY A 90 -10.33 4.40 4.38
CA GLY A 90 -9.85 3.62 5.51
C GLY A 90 -9.64 4.42 6.80
N ARG A 91 -9.71 5.76 6.75
CA ARG A 91 -9.36 6.65 7.87
C ARG A 91 -10.06 6.39 9.20
N GLY A 92 -11.26 5.80 9.14
CA GLY A 92 -12.02 5.43 10.34
C GLY A 92 -11.30 4.41 11.23
N ALA A 93 -10.40 3.59 10.69
CA ALA A 93 -9.65 2.60 11.46
C ALA A 93 -8.73 3.22 12.53
N ARG A 94 -8.28 4.46 12.33
CA ARG A 94 -7.40 5.17 13.29
C ARG A 94 -8.04 5.35 14.67
N ALA A 95 -9.38 5.29 14.78
CA ALA A 95 -10.07 5.34 16.07
C ALA A 95 -9.82 4.10 16.93
N VAL A 96 -9.36 2.99 16.33
CA VAL A 96 -9.21 1.68 16.99
C VAL A 96 -7.76 1.20 16.96
N LEU A 97 -7.02 1.51 15.89
CA LEU A 97 -5.63 1.09 15.75
C LEU A 97 -4.71 1.79 16.77
N PRO A 98 -3.61 1.13 17.20
CA PRO A 98 -2.58 1.77 18.01
C PRO A 98 -2.05 3.06 17.36
N ALA A 99 -1.80 4.07 18.19
CA ALA A 99 -1.26 5.34 17.72
C ALA A 99 0.12 5.13 17.05
N GLY A 100 0.31 5.71 15.86
CA GLY A 100 1.54 5.61 15.10
C GLY A 100 1.70 4.31 14.31
N LEU A 101 0.75 3.38 14.36
CA LEU A 101 0.79 2.18 13.52
C LEU A 101 0.47 2.54 12.06
N THR A 102 1.44 2.33 11.17
CA THR A 102 1.25 2.50 9.72
C THR A 102 0.71 1.23 9.11
N VAL A 103 -0.42 1.33 8.40
CA VAL A 103 -1.06 0.22 7.68
C VAL A 103 -1.46 0.66 6.28
N ALA A 104 -1.50 -0.30 5.36
CA ALA A 104 -1.97 -0.12 3.99
C ALA A 104 -3.27 -0.91 3.81
N GLY A 105 -4.25 -0.34 3.11
CA GLY A 105 -5.50 -1.06 2.91
C GLY A 105 -6.44 -0.43 1.89
N LYS A 106 -7.46 -1.20 1.51
CA LYS A 106 -8.46 -0.78 0.55
C LYS A 106 -9.85 -1.26 0.95
N SER A 107 -10.81 -0.35 0.90
CA SER A 107 -12.24 -0.68 0.99
C SER A 107 -12.79 -1.13 -0.36
N GLY A 108 -13.68 -2.13 -0.34
CA GLY A 108 -14.50 -2.55 -1.47
C GLY A 108 -15.98 -2.50 -1.10
N THR A 109 -16.84 -2.17 -2.06
CA THR A 109 -18.30 -2.17 -1.88
C THR A 109 -18.90 -2.62 -3.20
N SER A 110 -19.69 -3.69 -3.18
CA SER A 110 -20.37 -4.14 -4.40
C SER A 110 -21.63 -3.29 -4.68
N SER A 111 -22.17 -3.43 -5.88
CA SER A 111 -23.43 -2.79 -6.28
C SER A 111 -24.55 -3.10 -5.28
N ASP A 112 -25.49 -2.17 -5.12
CA ASP A 112 -26.60 -2.25 -4.16
C ASP A 112 -26.19 -2.45 -2.68
N PHE A 113 -24.91 -2.25 -2.33
CA PHE A 113 -24.38 -2.46 -0.97
C PHE A 113 -24.60 -3.90 -0.46
N ARG A 114 -24.50 -4.89 -1.34
CA ARG A 114 -24.61 -6.32 -0.96
C ARG A 114 -23.39 -6.78 -0.17
N ASP A 115 -22.21 -6.40 -0.62
CA ASP A 115 -20.95 -6.82 -0.03
C ASP A 115 -20.16 -5.63 0.51
N SER A 116 -19.71 -5.78 1.75
CA SER A 116 -18.75 -4.91 2.40
C SER A 116 -17.41 -5.64 2.48
N TRP A 117 -16.39 -5.11 1.82
CA TRP A 117 -15.05 -5.69 1.82
C TRP A 117 -14.02 -4.73 2.41
N PHE A 118 -13.06 -5.28 3.13
CA PHE A 118 -11.85 -4.58 3.49
C PHE A 118 -10.65 -5.52 3.44
N ALA A 119 -9.62 -5.15 2.69
CA ALA A 119 -8.37 -5.88 2.60
C ALA A 119 -7.22 -4.94 2.95
N GLY A 120 -6.34 -5.37 3.85
CA GLY A 120 -5.26 -4.53 4.31
C GLY A 120 -4.18 -5.32 5.04
N PHE A 121 -3.04 -4.66 5.21
CA PHE A 121 -1.87 -5.24 5.83
C PHE A 121 -1.07 -4.20 6.60
N SER A 122 -0.20 -4.72 7.44
CA SER A 122 0.79 -4.05 8.26
C SER A 122 2.18 -4.61 7.88
N GLY A 123 3.23 -4.31 8.65
CA GLY A 123 4.56 -4.85 8.37
C GLY A 123 4.70 -6.37 8.59
N SER A 124 3.79 -7.01 9.34
CA SER A 124 3.89 -8.44 9.66
C SER A 124 2.59 -9.23 9.52
N HIS A 125 1.45 -8.58 9.33
CA HIS A 125 0.14 -9.23 9.23
C HIS A 125 -0.68 -8.66 8.08
N LEU A 126 -1.40 -9.55 7.40
CA LEU A 126 -2.40 -9.25 6.38
C LEU A 126 -3.74 -9.85 6.80
N ALA A 127 -4.81 -9.09 6.62
CA ALA A 127 -6.17 -9.56 6.86
C ALA A 127 -7.11 -9.09 5.75
N VAL A 128 -8.05 -9.96 5.41
CA VAL A 128 -9.17 -9.67 4.51
C VAL A 128 -10.46 -9.99 5.24
N VAL A 129 -11.37 -9.02 5.25
CA VAL A 129 -12.68 -9.14 5.87
C VAL A 129 -13.74 -8.91 4.82
N TRP A 130 -14.72 -9.81 4.78
CA TRP A 130 -15.96 -9.68 4.03
C TRP A 130 -17.13 -9.74 5.00
N VAL A 131 -18.12 -8.88 4.76
CA VAL A 131 -19.41 -8.87 5.45
C VAL A 131 -20.51 -8.80 4.40
N GLY A 132 -21.39 -9.79 4.42
CA GLY A 132 -22.52 -9.94 3.50
C GLY A 132 -23.53 -10.94 4.04
N TYR A 133 -24.66 -11.06 3.36
CA TYR A 133 -25.64 -12.11 3.64
C TYR A 133 -25.48 -13.26 2.64
N ASP A 134 -25.59 -14.49 3.14
CA ASP A 134 -25.58 -15.69 2.27
C ASP A 134 -26.72 -15.69 1.23
N SER A 135 -27.78 -14.93 1.50
CA SER A 135 -28.93 -14.75 0.61
C SER A 135 -28.77 -13.63 -0.43
N ASP A 136 -27.57 -13.03 -0.52
CA ASP A 136 -27.23 -11.93 -1.43
C ASP A 136 -28.13 -10.68 -1.30
N GLN A 137 -28.74 -10.52 -0.11
CA GLN A 137 -29.54 -9.34 0.20
C GLN A 137 -28.65 -8.13 0.52
N PRO A 138 -29.09 -6.90 0.22
CA PRO A 138 -28.37 -5.69 0.61
C PRO A 138 -28.08 -5.64 2.12
N THR A 139 -26.82 -5.38 2.47
CA THR A 139 -26.43 -5.12 3.87
C THR A 139 -26.69 -3.67 4.28
N GLY A 140 -26.71 -2.77 3.29
CA GLY A 140 -26.74 -1.32 3.52
C GLY A 140 -25.40 -0.74 4.01
N PHE A 141 -24.36 -1.57 4.15
CA PHE A 141 -23.05 -1.14 4.60
C PHE A 141 -22.09 -0.96 3.43
N THR A 142 -21.32 0.14 3.46
CA THR A 142 -20.12 0.26 2.64
C THR A 142 -18.99 -0.59 3.20
N GLY A 143 -17.92 -0.80 2.43
CA GLY A 143 -16.67 -1.40 2.90
C GLY A 143 -16.12 -0.72 4.16
N SER A 144 -16.26 0.61 4.25
CA SER A 144 -15.82 1.41 5.38
C SER A 144 -16.73 1.33 6.60
N ALA A 145 -17.99 0.94 6.44
CA ALA A 145 -18.97 0.87 7.53
C ALA A 145 -19.16 -0.55 8.09
N GLY A 146 -18.94 -1.59 7.28
CA GLY A 146 -19.09 -2.99 7.69
C GLY A 146 -17.76 -3.69 7.97
N ALA A 147 -17.00 -3.99 6.92
CA ALA A 147 -15.76 -4.78 7.00
C ALA A 147 -14.60 -4.04 7.68
N LEU A 148 -14.43 -2.74 7.43
CA LEU A 148 -13.32 -1.94 8.00
C LEU A 148 -13.29 -1.96 9.54
N PRO A 149 -14.40 -1.71 10.28
CA PRO A 149 -14.40 -1.81 11.73
C PRO A 149 -13.96 -3.18 12.27
N VAL A 150 -14.42 -4.26 11.64
CA VAL A 150 -14.03 -5.63 12.02
C VAL A 150 -12.54 -5.86 11.76
N TRP A 151 -12.06 -5.46 10.57
CA TRP A 151 -10.63 -5.53 10.23
C TRP A 151 -9.77 -4.75 11.23
N ALA A 152 -10.18 -3.53 11.59
CA ALA A 152 -9.43 -2.67 12.52
C ALA A 152 -9.33 -3.29 13.92
N HIS A 153 -10.42 -3.89 14.43
CA HIS A 153 -10.40 -4.58 15.73
C HIS A 153 -9.52 -5.84 15.72
N ILE A 154 -9.55 -6.61 14.62
CA ILE A 154 -8.63 -7.76 14.46
C ILE A 154 -7.19 -7.27 14.53
N MET A 155 -6.83 -6.27 13.71
CA MET A 155 -5.46 -5.76 13.63
C MET A 155 -4.99 -5.11 14.94
N ALA A 156 -5.89 -4.41 15.66
CA ALA A 156 -5.58 -3.83 16.96
C ALA A 156 -5.30 -4.89 18.05
N GLY A 157 -5.84 -6.10 17.90
CA GLY A 157 -5.57 -7.23 18.79
C GLY A 157 -4.29 -8.01 18.47
N LEU A 158 -3.63 -7.73 17.34
CA LEU A 158 -2.41 -8.42 16.92
C LEU A 158 -1.16 -7.67 17.38
N ASN A 159 -0.14 -8.41 17.79
CA ASN A 159 1.20 -7.84 17.96
C ASN A 159 1.86 -7.68 16.59
N THR A 160 1.61 -6.54 15.94
CA THR A 160 2.07 -6.25 14.59
C THR A 160 3.03 -5.06 14.53
N SER A 161 3.72 -4.92 13.41
CA SER A 161 4.64 -3.82 13.11
C SER A 161 4.04 -2.87 12.06
N SER A 162 4.48 -1.62 12.05
CA SER A 162 4.15 -0.69 10.98
C SER A 162 4.61 -1.23 9.63
N TRP A 163 3.85 -0.94 8.58
CA TRP A 163 4.34 -1.10 7.21
C TRP A 163 5.53 -0.15 7.02
N GLU A 164 6.68 -0.74 6.71
CA GLU A 164 7.92 -0.04 6.48
C GLU A 164 8.68 -0.83 5.40
N ALA A 165 8.54 -0.39 4.16
CA ALA A 165 9.31 -0.94 3.05
C ALA A 165 10.45 0.03 2.68
N PRO A 166 11.65 -0.48 2.34
CA PRO A 166 12.69 0.37 1.79
C PRO A 166 12.25 0.89 0.43
N MET A 167 12.43 2.19 0.18
CA MET A 167 12.15 2.77 -1.13
C MET A 167 13.13 2.21 -2.17
N PRO A 168 12.64 1.61 -3.27
CA PRO A 168 13.47 1.14 -4.37
C PRO A 168 14.34 2.24 -4.98
N GLU A 169 15.49 1.85 -5.55
CA GLU A 169 16.31 2.75 -6.35
C GLU A 169 15.54 3.28 -7.56
N GLY A 170 15.83 4.52 -7.96
CA GLY A 170 15.15 5.16 -9.09
C GLY A 170 13.76 5.69 -8.79
N LEU A 171 13.26 5.57 -7.55
CA LEU A 171 12.11 6.32 -7.07
C LEU A 171 12.53 7.56 -6.28
N ALA A 172 11.67 8.57 -6.30
CA ALA A 172 11.82 9.77 -5.49
C ALA A 172 10.49 10.11 -4.81
N GLU A 173 10.61 10.63 -3.59
CA GLU A 173 9.47 11.23 -2.90
C GLU A 173 9.34 12.71 -3.31
N MET A 174 8.13 13.11 -3.68
CA MET A 174 7.78 14.49 -4.01
C MET A 174 6.53 14.91 -3.24
N HIS A 175 6.45 16.19 -2.89
CA HIS A 175 5.27 16.76 -2.27
C HIS A 175 4.34 17.33 -3.33
N ILE A 176 3.06 16.97 -3.27
CA ILE A 176 1.99 17.54 -4.10
C ILE A 176 0.89 18.14 -3.23
N GLU A 177 0.15 19.09 -3.78
CA GLU A 177 -1.14 19.49 -3.24
C GLU A 177 -2.21 18.48 -3.65
N PHE A 178 -2.88 17.89 -2.66
CA PHE A 178 -3.76 16.74 -2.88
C PHE A 178 -4.90 17.00 -3.89
N PRO A 179 -5.64 18.14 -3.84
CA PRO A 179 -6.73 18.37 -4.79
C PRO A 179 -6.28 18.61 -6.23
N THR A 180 -5.08 19.17 -6.43
CA THR A 180 -4.63 19.63 -7.76
C THR A 180 -3.62 18.69 -8.40
N GLY A 181 -2.94 17.86 -7.61
CA GLY A 181 -1.83 17.02 -8.07
C GLY A 181 -0.57 17.82 -8.43
N LEU A 182 -0.58 19.14 -8.21
CA LEU A 182 0.54 20.00 -8.53
C LEU A 182 1.62 19.86 -7.46
N ARG A 183 2.88 19.87 -7.89
CA ARG A 183 4.03 19.83 -6.99
C ARG A 183 4.02 21.06 -6.09
N VAL A 184 4.34 20.88 -4.81
CA VAL A 184 4.46 21.95 -3.82
C VAL A 184 5.76 21.81 -3.02
N ALA A 185 6.30 22.92 -2.55
CA ALA A 185 7.38 22.92 -1.57
C ALA A 185 6.79 22.83 -0.14
N PRO A 186 7.54 22.33 0.85
CA PRO A 186 7.11 22.33 2.24
C PRO A 186 6.61 23.72 2.68
N GLY A 187 5.37 23.78 3.19
CA GLY A 187 4.73 25.02 3.64
C GLY A 187 3.98 25.83 2.56
N CYS A 188 3.93 25.37 1.31
CA CYS A 188 3.20 26.07 0.24
C CYS A 188 1.71 25.68 0.11
N SER A 189 1.30 24.60 0.77
CA SER A 189 -0.10 24.15 0.82
C SER A 189 -0.36 23.44 2.14
N ASP A 190 -1.53 23.67 2.72
CA ASP A 190 -2.01 22.98 3.91
C ASP A 190 -2.42 21.52 3.60
N ASP A 191 -2.80 21.24 2.35
CA ASP A 191 -3.23 19.91 1.87
C ASP A 191 -2.12 19.14 1.15
N MET A 192 -0.89 19.27 1.65
CA MET A 192 0.28 18.61 1.09
C MET A 192 0.28 17.10 1.37
N VAL A 193 0.64 16.29 0.37
CA VAL A 193 0.84 14.83 0.46
C VAL A 193 2.20 14.47 -0.14
N ALA A 194 2.92 13.56 0.52
CA ALA A 194 4.12 12.95 -0.03
C ALA A 194 3.74 11.78 -0.94
N VAL A 195 4.06 11.90 -2.23
CA VAL A 195 3.85 10.85 -3.23
C VAL A 195 5.18 10.31 -3.71
N VAL A 196 5.17 9.04 -4.10
CA VAL A 196 6.35 8.38 -4.65
C VAL A 196 6.19 8.24 -6.16
N VAL A 197 7.17 8.73 -6.90
CA VAL A 197 7.19 8.77 -8.36
C VAL A 197 8.54 8.29 -8.88
N PRO A 198 8.66 7.93 -10.18
CA PRO A 198 9.97 7.75 -10.80
C PRO A 198 10.87 8.96 -10.57
N GLY A 199 12.17 8.75 -10.35
CA GLY A 199 13.12 9.80 -10.00
C GLY A 199 13.33 10.84 -11.10
N ASP A 200 13.03 10.49 -12.35
CA ASP A 200 13.03 11.36 -13.52
C ASP A 200 11.65 11.99 -13.82
N ALA A 201 10.63 11.70 -13.00
CA ALA A 201 9.29 12.24 -13.19
C ALA A 201 9.27 13.76 -13.04
N SER A 202 8.52 14.43 -13.91
CA SER A 202 8.28 15.87 -13.85
C SER A 202 6.81 16.12 -13.55
N ILE A 203 6.52 16.63 -12.34
CA ILE A 203 5.18 17.06 -11.94
C ILE A 203 5.12 18.60 -12.06
N PRO A 204 4.10 19.15 -12.73
CA PRO A 204 3.92 20.60 -12.83
C PRO A 204 3.88 21.26 -11.44
N ALA A 205 4.67 22.33 -11.28
CA ALA A 205 4.70 23.13 -10.07
C ALA A 205 3.39 23.89 -9.88
N LYS A 206 2.92 23.96 -8.63
CA LYS A 206 1.81 24.84 -8.26
C LYS A 206 2.25 26.31 -8.45
N PRO A 207 1.47 27.13 -9.18
CA PRO A 207 1.76 28.55 -9.32
C PRO A 207 1.92 29.23 -7.97
N GLY A 208 2.97 30.03 -7.80
CA GLY A 208 3.26 30.75 -6.55
C GLY A 208 4.09 29.97 -5.53
N CYS A 209 4.39 28.69 -5.74
CA CYS A 209 5.37 27.97 -4.93
C CYS A 209 6.80 28.19 -5.44
N SER A 210 7.71 28.58 -4.55
CA SER A 210 9.14 28.57 -4.81
C SER A 210 9.72 27.20 -4.46
N PHE A 211 10.41 26.59 -5.41
CA PHE A 211 11.20 25.40 -5.17
C PHE A 211 12.64 25.84 -4.98
N PRO A 212 13.36 25.35 -3.95
CA PRO A 212 14.80 25.52 -3.93
C PRO A 212 15.35 24.95 -5.24
N ASP A 213 16.12 25.76 -5.98
CA ASP A 213 16.77 25.30 -7.21
C ASP A 213 17.52 24.00 -6.88
N ASN A 214 17.29 22.95 -7.67
CA ASN A 214 18.13 21.76 -7.70
C ASN A 214 19.51 22.16 -8.24
N GLY A 215 20.27 22.94 -7.48
CA GLY A 215 21.71 22.92 -7.58
C GLY A 215 22.13 21.50 -7.28
N SER A 216 22.76 20.83 -8.24
CA SER A 216 23.51 19.60 -8.00
C SER A 216 24.20 19.69 -6.63
N PRO A 217 24.22 18.64 -5.79
CA PRO A 217 24.94 18.68 -4.51
C PRO A 217 26.38 19.20 -4.69
N VAL A 218 26.97 18.99 -5.87
CA VAL A 218 28.27 19.54 -6.29
C VAL A 218 28.29 21.07 -6.38
N THR A 219 27.26 21.72 -6.94
CA THR A 219 27.22 23.19 -7.06
C THR A 219 26.98 23.86 -5.72
N THR A 220 26.22 23.24 -4.82
CA THR A 220 26.03 23.73 -3.44
C THR A 220 27.31 23.64 -2.61
N ILE A 221 28.11 22.58 -2.79
CA ILE A 221 29.44 22.43 -2.15
C ILE A 221 30.44 23.42 -2.75
N LEU A 222 30.47 23.57 -4.08
CA LEU A 222 31.35 24.53 -4.76
C LEU A 222 31.04 25.97 -4.35
N ASN A 223 29.77 26.35 -4.26
CA ASN A 223 29.37 27.69 -3.81
C ASN A 223 29.76 27.96 -2.35
N ARG A 224 29.66 26.95 -1.46
CA ARG A 224 30.17 27.07 -0.07
C ARG A 224 31.69 27.19 -0.01
N ALA A 225 32.41 26.41 -0.83
CA ALA A 225 33.87 26.48 -0.89
C ALA A 225 34.34 27.83 -1.44
N GLU A 226 33.66 28.37 -2.44
CA GLU A 226 33.98 29.68 -3.03
C GLU A 226 33.69 30.82 -2.05
N GLN A 227 32.60 30.76 -1.28
CA GLN A 227 32.31 31.72 -0.21
C GLN A 227 33.33 31.66 0.92
N TRP A 228 33.79 30.46 1.31
CA TRP A 228 34.83 30.29 2.33
C TRP A 228 36.17 30.87 1.87
N LEU A 229 36.57 30.65 0.61
CA LEU A 229 37.81 31.21 0.04
C LEU A 229 37.76 32.75 -0.05
N ARG A 230 36.60 33.33 -0.38
CA ARG A 230 36.44 34.80 -0.37
C ARG A 230 36.49 35.39 1.04
N GLY A 231 36.07 34.64 2.06
CA GLY A 231 36.18 35.03 3.46
C GLY A 231 37.61 35.02 4.03
N LEU A 232 38.56 34.35 3.36
CA LEU A 232 39.98 34.35 3.73
C LEU A 232 40.79 35.45 3.05
N ALA A 233 40.20 36.14 2.07
CA ALA A 233 40.83 37.21 1.31
C ALA A 233 40.54 38.62 1.87
N HIS A 234 39.92 38.71 3.07
CA HIS A 234 39.71 39.94 3.82
C HIS A 234 40.24 39.82 5.25
#